data_AF-A0A353BBQ5-F1
#
_entry.id   AF-A0A353BBQ5-F1
#
_cell.length_a   1.000
_cell.length_b   1.000
_cell.length_c   1.000
_cell.angle_alpha   90.00
_cell.angle_beta   90.00
_cell.angle_gamma   90.00
#
_symmetry.space_group_name_H-M   'P 1'
#
loop_
_entity.id
_entity.type
_entity.pdbx_description
1 polymer ?
#
loop_
_entity_poly.entity_id
_entity_poly.type
_entity_poly.pdbx_seq_one_letter_code
_entity_poly.pdbx_strand_id
1 'polypeptide(L)'
;MSGAQTQQFDYVIVGAGSAGCLIARYLALHTDATIALVEAGPSTGDIRTSVPVYYLRLYGSQFDWGFATVPQPQLAGRRINWPRGKLVGGCGATNAMIYLLPHELARQRPTWNDDKFTAECPFSDLPLGRLQQLQLASEHFLEVAEQIGWTRQATWASATPGTCGPFTLTQNADGSRAHVGQSIASQTNNASDRLSIFAGHEALLIHTDSGAGRDWRVRSVLTRDRSGVEHRFFAGTEVIVACGAIGSPALLLASGLGESLRPIGCHLQDHLVYPIIYQHKTLPAFPRRFGTRIRDAFRRGKPSPMHSN
;
A
#
# COMPACT_ATOMS: atom_id res chain seq x y z
N MET A 1 8.65 -2.47 -35.86
CA MET A 1 8.61 -2.25 -34.40
C MET A 1 8.22 -0.79 -34.20
N SER A 2 6.99 -0.50 -33.76
CA SER A 2 6.60 0.88 -33.43
C SER A 2 7.43 1.32 -32.22
N GLY A 3 8.15 2.44 -32.34
CA GLY A 3 8.93 3.00 -31.22
C GLY A 3 8.03 3.31 -30.02
N ALA A 4 8.60 3.25 -28.81
CA ALA A 4 7.87 3.58 -27.59
C ALA A 4 7.38 5.04 -27.65
N GLN A 5 6.14 5.30 -27.23
CA GLN A 5 5.61 6.65 -27.15
C GLN A 5 6.37 7.43 -26.07
N THR A 6 6.76 8.67 -26.36
CA THR A 6 7.60 9.46 -25.44
C THR A 6 6.84 10.62 -24.82
N GLN A 7 7.04 10.83 -23.52
CA GLN A 7 6.49 11.97 -22.78
C GLN A 7 7.56 12.54 -21.84
N GLN A 8 7.46 13.83 -21.49
CA GLN A 8 8.44 14.53 -20.67
C GLN A 8 7.77 15.24 -19.50
N PHE A 9 8.35 15.08 -18.31
CA PHE A 9 7.90 15.67 -17.05
C PHE A 9 9.12 16.11 -16.25
N ASP A 10 8.97 17.01 -15.29
CA ASP A 10 10.04 17.33 -14.34
C ASP A 10 10.26 16.16 -13.38
N TYR A 11 9.18 15.58 -12.86
CA TYR A 11 9.21 14.43 -11.98
C TYR A 11 8.46 13.24 -12.57
N VAL A 12 9.07 12.06 -12.52
CA VAL A 12 8.41 10.79 -12.82
C VAL A 12 8.39 9.94 -11.54
N ILE A 13 7.21 9.75 -10.97
CA ILE A 13 6.99 8.96 -9.76
C ILE A 13 6.46 7.59 -10.19
N VAL A 14 7.19 6.53 -9.85
CA VAL A 14 6.84 5.16 -10.23
C VAL A 14 6.19 4.44 -9.05
N GLY A 15 4.89 4.18 -9.17
CA GLY A 15 4.05 3.54 -8.16
C GLY A 15 3.14 4.55 -7.45
N ALA A 16 1.83 4.45 -7.66
CA ALA A 16 0.82 5.27 -6.98
C ALA A 16 0.32 4.61 -5.69
N GLY A 17 1.24 4.02 -4.92
CA GLY A 17 0.96 3.56 -3.56
C GLY A 17 0.89 4.72 -2.56
N SER A 18 0.86 4.40 -1.26
CA SER A 18 0.72 5.42 -0.22
C SER A 18 1.81 6.51 -0.30
N ALA A 19 3.08 6.12 -0.44
CA ALA A 19 4.19 7.07 -0.52
C ALA A 19 4.15 7.87 -1.83
N GLY A 20 3.94 7.21 -2.97
CA GLY A 20 3.93 7.87 -4.28
C GLY A 20 2.82 8.91 -4.41
N CYS A 21 1.61 8.59 -3.93
CA CYS A 21 0.52 9.57 -3.88
C CYS A 21 0.86 10.77 -2.98
N LEU A 22 1.46 10.56 -1.81
CA LEU A 22 1.84 11.67 -0.92
C LEU A 22 2.92 12.57 -1.54
N ILE A 23 3.93 11.97 -2.16
CA ILE A 23 5.01 12.71 -2.83
C ILE A 23 4.46 13.50 -4.01
N ALA A 24 3.62 12.89 -4.85
CA ALA A 24 2.98 13.55 -5.98
C ALA A 24 2.15 14.76 -5.52
N ARG A 25 1.37 14.58 -4.44
CA ARG A 25 0.55 15.64 -3.84
C ARG A 25 1.43 16.79 -3.34
N TYR A 26 2.48 16.43 -2.61
CA TYR A 26 3.39 17.39 -2.02
C TYR A 26 4.03 18.26 -3.10
N LEU A 27 4.59 17.64 -4.15
CA LEU A 27 5.20 18.35 -5.27
C LEU A 27 4.18 19.22 -6.02
N ALA A 28 2.97 18.72 -6.27
CA ALA A 28 1.94 19.48 -6.98
C ALA A 28 1.48 20.75 -6.22
N LEU A 29 1.47 20.69 -4.88
CA LEU A 29 1.06 21.81 -4.02
C LEU A 29 2.16 22.83 -3.74
N HIS A 30 3.43 22.41 -3.76
CA HIS A 30 4.54 23.26 -3.29
C HIS A 30 5.54 23.64 -4.39
N THR A 31 5.31 23.18 -5.62
CA THR A 31 6.17 23.49 -6.78
C THR A 31 5.32 23.75 -8.01
N ASP A 32 5.93 24.38 -9.02
CA ASP A 32 5.33 24.57 -10.35
C ASP A 32 5.66 23.43 -11.33
N ALA A 33 6.25 22.34 -10.84
CA ALA A 33 6.75 21.25 -11.65
C ALA A 33 5.62 20.40 -12.28
N THR A 34 5.93 19.82 -13.45
CA THR A 34 5.14 18.80 -14.12
C THR A 34 5.49 17.40 -13.59
N ILE A 35 4.48 16.58 -13.32
CA ILE A 35 4.60 15.34 -12.56
C ILE A 35 3.82 14.23 -13.28
N ALA A 36 4.51 13.16 -13.65
CA ALA A 36 3.89 11.90 -14.04
C ALA A 36 3.84 10.94 -12.85
N LEU A 37 2.65 10.50 -12.48
CA LEU A 37 2.44 9.43 -11.49
C LEU A 37 2.03 8.15 -12.21
N VAL A 38 2.95 7.19 -12.32
CA VAL A 38 2.79 5.95 -13.08
C VAL A 38 2.34 4.82 -12.15
N GLU A 39 1.26 4.11 -12.51
CA GLU A 39 0.73 3.00 -11.71
C GLU A 39 0.28 1.83 -12.59
N ALA A 40 0.68 0.61 -12.24
CA ALA A 40 0.33 -0.59 -13.00
C ALA A 40 -1.16 -0.97 -12.84
N GLY A 41 -1.73 -0.72 -11.67
CA GLY A 41 -3.14 -0.95 -11.38
C GLY A 41 -4.09 0.11 -11.94
N PRO A 42 -5.41 -0.09 -11.81
CA PRO A 42 -6.41 0.89 -12.23
C PRO A 42 -6.36 2.15 -11.35
N SER A 43 -6.89 3.26 -11.89
CA SER A 43 -7.08 4.51 -11.14
C SER A 43 -8.19 4.40 -10.10
N THR A 44 -9.18 3.55 -10.35
CA THR A 44 -10.33 3.34 -9.48
C THR A 44 -10.48 1.88 -9.09
N GLY A 45 -10.95 1.65 -7.86
CA GLY A 45 -11.35 0.34 -7.38
C GLY A 45 -12.85 0.08 -7.60
N ASP A 46 -13.34 -1.01 -7.01
CA ASP A 46 -14.77 -1.32 -6.95
C ASP A 46 -15.31 -1.21 -5.51
N ILE A 47 -16.55 -1.66 -5.29
CA ILE A 47 -17.18 -1.59 -3.97
C ILE A 47 -16.34 -2.23 -2.85
N ARG A 48 -15.48 -3.21 -3.16
CA ARG A 48 -14.62 -3.89 -2.19
C ARG A 48 -13.47 -3.01 -1.69
N THR A 49 -13.02 -2.04 -2.49
CA THR A 49 -11.99 -1.08 -2.08
C THR A 49 -12.59 0.00 -1.18
N SER A 50 -13.86 0.36 -1.37
CA SER A 50 -14.52 1.40 -0.57
C SER A 50 -15.17 0.87 0.70
N VAL A 51 -15.82 -0.30 0.66
CA VAL A 51 -16.56 -0.86 1.81
C VAL A 51 -15.64 -1.77 2.64
N PRO A 52 -15.34 -1.43 3.90
CA PRO A 52 -14.26 -2.07 4.66
C PRO A 52 -14.41 -3.58 4.86
N VAL A 53 -15.64 -4.07 5.08
CA VAL A 53 -15.91 -5.49 5.36
C VAL A 53 -15.48 -6.44 4.23
N TYR A 54 -15.30 -5.91 3.02
CA TYR A 54 -14.92 -6.70 1.84
C TYR A 54 -13.41 -6.77 1.59
N TYR A 55 -12.55 -6.19 2.43
CA TYR A 55 -11.12 -6.08 2.12
C TYR A 55 -10.45 -7.43 1.84
N LEU A 56 -10.83 -8.51 2.54
CA LEU A 56 -10.29 -9.86 2.29
C LEU A 56 -10.63 -10.39 0.88
N ARG A 57 -11.70 -9.89 0.24
CA ARG A 57 -12.08 -10.24 -1.14
C ARG A 57 -11.26 -9.50 -2.21
N LEU A 58 -10.37 -8.61 -1.80
CA LEU A 58 -9.40 -7.98 -2.69
C LEU A 58 -8.19 -8.89 -2.94
N TYR A 59 -7.88 -9.79 -2.00
CA TYR A 59 -6.74 -10.70 -2.11
C TYR A 59 -6.95 -11.69 -3.27
N GLY A 60 -5.95 -11.80 -4.14
CA GLY A 60 -6.02 -12.59 -5.37
C GLY A 60 -6.96 -12.03 -6.44
N SER A 61 -7.51 -10.83 -6.26
CA SER A 61 -8.28 -10.13 -7.31
C SER A 61 -7.35 -9.34 -8.24
N GLN A 62 -7.92 -8.68 -9.26
CA GLN A 62 -7.18 -7.76 -10.14
C GLN A 62 -6.52 -6.57 -9.40
N PHE A 63 -6.95 -6.27 -8.17
CA PHE A 63 -6.39 -5.19 -7.34
C PHE A 63 -5.27 -5.68 -6.42
N ASP A 64 -4.85 -6.93 -6.55
CA ASP A 64 -3.74 -7.53 -5.82
C ASP A 64 -2.66 -7.95 -6.83
N TRP A 65 -1.40 -7.63 -6.53
CA TRP A 65 -0.26 -8.14 -7.28
C TRP A 65 -0.15 -9.66 -7.23
N GLY A 66 -0.77 -10.31 -6.23
CA GLY A 66 -0.84 -11.77 -6.15
C GLY A 66 0.50 -12.41 -5.83
N PHE A 67 1.42 -11.68 -5.18
CA PHE A 67 2.72 -12.20 -4.81
C PHE A 67 2.58 -13.38 -3.84
N ALA A 68 3.54 -14.29 -3.92
CA ALA A 68 3.71 -15.35 -2.95
C ALA A 68 5.20 -15.54 -2.70
N THR A 69 5.55 -15.93 -1.47
CA THR A 69 6.93 -16.31 -1.17
C THR A 69 7.34 -17.54 -1.97
N VAL A 70 8.64 -17.71 -2.15
CA VAL A 70 9.21 -19.04 -2.44
C VAL A 70 8.87 -20.03 -1.30
N PRO A 71 8.95 -21.34 -1.51
CA PRO A 71 8.78 -22.32 -0.44
C PRO A 71 9.72 -21.99 0.73
N GLN A 72 9.18 -21.90 1.93
CA GLN A 72 9.92 -21.53 3.13
C GLN A 72 10.30 -22.81 3.90
N PRO A 73 11.59 -23.20 3.95
CA PRO A 73 12.01 -24.42 4.66
C PRO A 73 11.58 -24.41 6.14
N GLN A 74 11.72 -23.26 6.79
CA GLN A 74 11.35 -23.04 8.19
C GLN A 74 9.83 -23.03 8.42
N LEU A 75 9.02 -23.03 7.35
CA LEU A 75 7.55 -23.13 7.43
C LEU A 75 7.04 -24.40 6.74
N ALA A 76 7.79 -25.50 6.81
CA ALA A 76 7.44 -26.81 6.24
C ALA A 76 7.18 -26.76 4.73
N GLY A 77 8.00 -26.01 3.99
CA GLY A 77 7.90 -25.88 2.53
C GLY A 77 6.71 -25.06 2.05
N ARG A 78 5.97 -24.40 2.95
CA ARG A 78 4.81 -23.58 2.56
C ARG A 78 5.23 -22.37 1.74
N ARG A 79 4.37 -22.02 0.78
CA ARG A 79 4.35 -20.70 0.12
C ARG A 79 3.33 -19.84 0.83
N ILE A 80 3.71 -18.61 1.18
CA ILE A 80 2.85 -17.66 1.89
C ILE A 80 2.38 -16.63 0.87
N ASN A 81 1.05 -16.47 0.76
CA ASN A 81 0.47 -15.42 -0.06
C ASN A 81 0.78 -14.06 0.57
N TRP A 82 1.22 -13.12 -0.26
CA TRP A 82 1.68 -11.81 0.18
C TRP A 82 0.95 -10.70 -0.57
N PRO A 83 -0.31 -10.42 -0.19
CA PRO A 83 -1.13 -9.49 -0.94
C PRO A 83 -0.51 -8.09 -0.91
N ARG A 84 -0.46 -7.45 -2.08
CA ARG A 84 -0.01 -6.06 -2.26
C ARG A 84 -0.98 -5.36 -3.20
N GLY A 85 -1.52 -4.22 -2.79
CA GLY A 85 -2.47 -3.46 -3.60
C GLY A 85 -1.87 -3.02 -4.93
N LYS A 86 -2.58 -3.32 -6.03
CA LYS A 86 -2.28 -2.97 -7.42
C LYS A 86 -3.39 -2.06 -7.96
N LEU A 87 -3.35 -0.78 -7.59
CA LEU A 87 -4.26 0.31 -7.98
C LEU A 87 -3.75 1.64 -7.40
N VAL A 88 -4.29 2.76 -7.85
CA VAL A 88 -4.03 4.07 -7.22
C VAL A 88 -4.47 4.05 -5.75
N GLY A 89 -3.57 4.44 -4.86
CA GLY A 89 -3.66 4.26 -3.41
C GLY A 89 -2.96 3.00 -2.88
N GLY A 90 -2.57 2.07 -3.77
CA GLY A 90 -1.82 0.84 -3.48
C GLY A 90 -2.39 0.05 -2.30
N CYS A 91 -1.51 -0.40 -1.40
CA CYS A 91 -1.91 -1.14 -0.21
C CYS A 91 -2.84 -0.34 0.73
N GLY A 92 -2.80 1.00 0.69
CA GLY A 92 -3.74 1.85 1.43
C GLY A 92 -5.20 1.62 1.00
N ALA A 93 -5.44 1.39 -0.29
CA ALA A 93 -6.75 1.10 -0.84
C ALA A 93 -7.24 -0.35 -0.58
N THR A 94 -6.37 -1.23 -0.06
CA THR A 94 -6.68 -2.65 0.19
C THR A 94 -6.44 -3.09 1.64
N ASN A 95 -6.11 -2.16 2.55
CA ASN A 95 -5.68 -2.47 3.92
C ASN A 95 -6.82 -2.91 4.86
N ALA A 96 -6.51 -3.10 6.15
CA ALA A 96 -7.50 -3.30 7.21
C ALA A 96 -7.88 -1.98 7.93
N MET A 97 -7.45 -0.82 7.40
CA MET A 97 -7.67 0.54 7.92
C MET A 97 -7.10 0.87 9.30
N ILE A 98 -6.46 -0.08 9.97
CA ILE A 98 -5.87 0.14 11.30
C ILE A 98 -4.82 1.25 11.21
N TYR A 99 -5.03 2.32 11.98
CA TYR A 99 -4.10 3.43 12.11
C TYR A 99 -3.28 3.25 13.40
N LEU A 100 -1.97 3.05 13.22
CA LEU A 100 -1.00 2.93 14.30
C LEU A 100 0.21 3.79 13.99
N LEU A 101 0.77 4.39 15.04
CA LEU A 101 2.01 5.14 14.97
C LEU A 101 3.18 4.28 15.43
N PRO A 102 4.41 4.55 14.94
CA PRO A 102 5.59 3.91 15.48
C PRO A 102 5.77 4.24 16.96
N HIS A 103 6.29 3.27 17.71
CA HIS A 103 6.70 3.44 19.11
C HIS A 103 7.70 4.60 19.25
N GLU A 104 7.70 5.29 20.38
CA GLU A 104 8.53 6.48 20.62
C GLU A 104 10.02 6.23 20.38
N LEU A 105 10.55 5.09 20.81
CA LEU A 105 11.96 4.72 20.56
C LEU A 105 12.33 4.60 19.08
N ALA A 106 11.37 4.33 18.18
CA ALA A 106 11.64 4.37 16.75
C ALA A 106 11.83 5.81 16.24
N ARG A 107 11.28 6.82 16.94
CA ARG A 107 11.43 8.25 16.64
C ARG A 107 12.80 8.80 17.03
N GLN A 108 13.54 8.08 17.87
CA GLN A 108 14.87 8.48 18.35
C GLN A 108 16.02 7.85 17.52
N ARG A 109 15.70 7.17 16.40
CA ARG A 109 16.71 6.48 15.59
C ARG A 109 17.62 7.50 14.86
N PRO A 110 18.96 7.39 14.99
CA PRO A 110 19.92 8.41 14.54
C PRO A 110 19.87 8.77 13.06
N THR A 111 19.37 7.89 12.19
CA THR A 111 19.39 8.08 10.73
C THR A 111 18.29 9.01 10.21
N TRP A 112 17.29 9.34 11.03
CA TRP A 112 16.19 10.25 10.68
C TRP A 112 16.03 11.37 11.73
N ASN A 113 17.08 11.62 12.52
CA ASN A 113 17.13 12.61 13.60
C ASN A 113 17.28 14.05 13.09
N ASP A 114 16.52 14.43 12.07
CA ASP A 114 16.23 15.84 11.85
C ASP A 114 14.97 16.19 12.64
N ASP A 115 14.89 17.39 13.20
CA ASP A 115 13.72 17.96 13.90
C ASP A 115 12.43 17.98 13.05
N LYS A 116 12.50 17.47 11.82
CA LYS A 116 11.44 17.38 10.81
C LYS A 116 10.75 16.01 10.75
N PHE A 117 11.28 14.96 11.39
CA PHE A 117 10.58 13.68 11.44
C PHE A 117 9.43 13.73 12.44
N THR A 118 8.24 14.04 11.92
CA THR A 118 7.00 13.95 12.68
C THR A 118 6.44 12.52 12.54
N ALA A 119 5.95 11.95 13.65
CA ALA A 119 5.33 10.61 13.63
C ALA A 119 4.09 10.58 12.70
N GLU A 120 3.43 11.72 12.55
CA GLU A 120 2.33 11.93 11.62
C GLU A 120 2.83 12.64 10.37
N CYS A 121 2.37 12.23 9.19
CA CYS A 121 2.64 12.96 7.95
C CYS A 121 1.59 14.07 7.79
N PRO A 122 1.97 15.36 7.85
CA PRO A 122 1.01 16.47 7.80
C PRO A 122 0.31 16.59 6.44
N PHE A 123 0.84 15.93 5.41
CA PHE A 123 0.27 15.94 4.05
C PHE A 123 -0.70 14.79 3.80
N SER A 124 -0.90 13.90 4.77
CA SER A 124 -1.73 12.72 4.60
C SER A 124 -3.22 13.03 4.54
N ASP A 125 -3.69 14.03 5.30
CA ASP A 125 -5.09 14.44 5.47
C ASP A 125 -6.08 13.27 5.55
N LEU A 126 -5.64 12.13 6.08
CA LEU A 126 -6.49 10.97 6.21
C LEU A 126 -7.48 11.22 7.35
N PRO A 127 -8.80 11.17 7.10
CA PRO A 127 -9.76 11.24 8.18
C PRO A 127 -9.57 10.03 9.09
N LEU A 128 -9.45 10.33 10.38
CA LEU A 128 -9.30 9.33 11.44
C LEU A 128 -10.66 9.13 12.11
N GLY A 129 -11.25 7.97 11.88
CA GLY A 129 -12.48 7.52 12.52
C GLY A 129 -12.19 6.63 13.73
N ARG A 130 -13.18 6.52 14.61
CA ARG A 130 -13.23 5.48 15.65
C ARG A 130 -14.55 4.75 15.53
N LEU A 131 -14.54 3.46 15.85
CA LEU A 131 -15.78 2.71 15.97
C LEU A 131 -16.63 3.33 17.08
N GLN A 132 -17.79 3.87 16.71
CA GLN A 132 -18.72 4.49 17.66
C GLN A 132 -19.30 3.44 18.62
N GLN A 133 -19.47 2.21 18.13
CA GLN A 133 -19.94 1.08 18.93
C GLN A 133 -19.00 -0.11 18.73
N LEU A 134 -18.46 -0.62 19.83
CA LEU A 134 -17.68 -1.83 19.83
C LEU A 134 -18.62 -3.04 19.78
N GLN A 135 -18.13 -4.13 19.20
CA GLN A 135 -18.81 -5.41 19.32
C GLN A 135 -18.62 -5.94 20.74
N LEU A 136 -19.60 -6.70 21.24
CA LEU A 136 -19.56 -7.31 22.58
C LEU A 136 -18.25 -8.06 22.85
N ALA A 137 -17.71 -8.77 21.84
CA ALA A 137 -16.44 -9.47 21.98
C ALA A 137 -15.25 -8.52 22.20
N SER A 138 -15.24 -7.35 21.56
CA SER A 138 -14.21 -6.33 21.75
C SER A 138 -14.34 -5.68 23.13
N GLU A 139 -15.56 -5.43 23.60
CA GLU A 139 -15.78 -4.90 24.95
C GLU A 139 -15.29 -5.88 26.01
N HIS A 140 -15.69 -7.14 25.90
CA HIS A 140 -15.27 -8.19 26.82
C HIS A 140 -13.75 -8.43 26.79
N PHE A 141 -13.13 -8.32 25.62
CA PHE A 141 -11.66 -8.38 25.51
C PHE A 141 -10.99 -7.26 26.32
N LEU A 142 -11.51 -6.03 26.25
CA LEU A 142 -10.96 -4.89 27.00
C LEU A 142 -11.16 -5.07 28.51
N GLU A 143 -12.33 -5.52 28.94
CA GLU A 143 -12.61 -5.79 30.36
C GLU A 143 -11.65 -6.82 30.95
N VAL A 144 -11.42 -7.94 30.25
CA VAL A 144 -10.50 -8.98 30.70
C VAL A 144 -9.05 -8.49 30.68
N ALA A 145 -8.67 -7.70 29.67
CA ALA A 145 -7.35 -7.08 29.61
C ALA A 145 -7.10 -6.19 30.84
N GLU A 146 -8.08 -5.39 31.26
CA GLU A 146 -7.98 -4.56 32.47
C GLU A 146 -7.85 -5.43 33.74
N GLN A 147 -8.58 -6.55 33.84
CA GLN A 147 -8.48 -7.47 34.98
C GLN A 147 -7.11 -8.13 35.14
N ILE A 148 -6.39 -8.36 34.03
CA ILE A 148 -5.02 -8.89 34.06
C ILE A 148 -3.95 -7.78 34.19
N GLY A 149 -4.37 -6.55 34.46
CA GLY A 149 -3.48 -5.42 34.74
C GLY A 149 -3.07 -4.59 33.52
N TRP A 150 -3.72 -4.74 32.37
CA TRP A 150 -3.46 -3.86 31.23
C TRP A 150 -4.18 -2.52 31.38
N THR A 151 -3.56 -1.45 30.88
CA THR A 151 -4.14 -0.11 30.93
C THR A 151 -4.95 0.18 29.67
N ARG A 152 -6.24 0.46 29.82
CA ARG A 152 -7.10 0.87 28.71
C ARG A 152 -6.80 2.31 28.27
N GLN A 153 -6.64 2.50 26.97
CA GLN A 153 -6.39 3.80 26.36
C GLN A 153 -7.33 4.05 25.17
N ALA A 154 -7.68 5.32 24.97
CA ALA A 154 -8.53 5.74 23.86
C ALA A 154 -7.74 6.04 22.58
N THR A 155 -6.42 6.18 22.68
CA THR A 155 -5.49 6.49 21.58
C THR A 155 -4.26 5.61 21.69
N TRP A 156 -3.67 5.28 20.54
CA TRP A 156 -2.45 4.47 20.45
C TRP A 156 -1.17 5.32 20.31
N ALA A 157 -1.29 6.65 20.31
CA ALA A 157 -0.15 7.56 20.12
C ALA A 157 0.91 7.46 21.24
N SER A 158 0.47 7.08 22.45
CA SER A 158 1.27 6.92 23.67
C SER A 158 1.23 5.49 24.21
N ALA A 159 0.94 4.51 23.35
CA ALA A 159 0.81 3.12 23.76
C ALA A 159 2.17 2.55 24.23
N THR A 160 2.14 1.79 25.31
CA THR A 160 3.29 1.10 25.91
C THR A 160 2.97 -0.39 26.05
N PRO A 161 3.96 -1.26 26.30
CA PRO A 161 3.68 -2.65 26.63
C PRO A 161 2.68 -2.75 27.79
N GLY A 162 1.61 -3.53 27.61
CA GLY A 162 0.53 -3.65 28.60
C GLY A 162 -0.62 -2.65 28.41
N THR A 163 -0.76 -2.01 27.25
CA THR A 163 -1.95 -1.19 26.93
C THR A 163 -2.96 -1.92 26.05
N CYS A 164 -4.26 -1.70 26.28
CA CYS A 164 -5.34 -2.12 25.39
C CYS A 164 -6.20 -0.93 24.95
N GLY A 165 -6.93 -1.07 23.84
CA GLY A 165 -7.84 -0.03 23.39
C GLY A 165 -8.52 -0.38 22.07
N PRO A 166 -9.55 0.38 21.68
CA PRO A 166 -10.09 0.29 20.32
C PRO A 166 -9.08 0.85 19.31
N PHE A 167 -9.02 0.26 18.12
CA PHE A 167 -8.20 0.82 17.03
C PHE A 167 -8.80 2.11 16.48
N THR A 168 -7.95 3.10 16.22
CA THR A 168 -8.25 4.20 15.31
C THR A 168 -8.22 3.67 13.89
N LEU A 169 -9.14 4.13 13.04
CA LEU A 169 -9.29 3.66 11.67
C LEU A 169 -9.10 4.82 10.68
N THR A 170 -8.45 4.57 9.54
CA THR A 170 -8.45 5.49 8.39
C THR A 170 -9.78 5.37 7.65
N GLN A 171 -10.75 6.21 8.01
CA GLN A 171 -12.15 6.06 7.61
C GLN A 171 -12.79 7.43 7.36
N ASN A 172 -13.53 7.53 6.24
CA ASN A 172 -14.32 8.71 5.90
C ASN A 172 -15.55 8.84 6.80
N ALA A 173 -16.16 10.03 6.84
CA ALA A 173 -17.35 10.29 7.67
C ALA A 173 -18.55 9.38 7.34
N ASP A 174 -18.64 8.88 6.11
CA ASP A 174 -19.67 7.94 5.65
C ASP A 174 -19.36 6.46 5.99
N GLY A 175 -18.25 6.21 6.68
CA GLY A 175 -17.79 4.87 7.05
C GLY A 175 -17.00 4.14 5.96
N SER A 176 -16.81 4.74 4.78
CA SER A 176 -15.97 4.17 3.72
C SER A 176 -14.48 4.25 4.06
N ARG A 177 -13.68 3.37 3.42
CA ARG A 177 -12.23 3.37 3.56
C ARG A 177 -11.64 4.69 3.09
N ALA A 178 -10.80 5.29 3.94
CA ALA A 178 -9.96 6.41 3.54
C ALA A 178 -8.57 5.95 3.12
N HIS A 179 -8.05 6.47 2.01
CA HIS A 179 -6.67 6.25 1.58
C HIS A 179 -6.15 7.44 0.77
N VAL A 180 -4.84 7.66 0.81
CA VAL A 180 -4.19 8.84 0.21
C VAL A 180 -4.34 8.94 -1.32
N GLY A 181 -4.70 7.84 -1.99
CA GLY A 181 -5.03 7.87 -3.43
C GLY A 181 -6.29 8.68 -3.76
N GLN A 182 -7.23 8.83 -2.81
CA GLN A 182 -8.48 9.57 -3.01
C GLN A 182 -8.24 11.08 -3.18
N SER A 183 -7.28 11.64 -2.43
CA SER A 183 -6.95 13.07 -2.51
C SER A 183 -6.21 13.44 -3.79
N ILE A 184 -5.45 12.49 -4.37
CA ILE A 184 -4.81 12.69 -5.66
C ILE A 184 -5.81 12.64 -6.82
N ALA A 185 -6.77 11.71 -6.77
CA ALA A 185 -7.81 11.58 -7.79
C ALA A 185 -8.79 12.77 -7.82
N SER A 186 -8.99 13.48 -6.70
CA SER A 186 -9.84 14.68 -6.67
C SER A 186 -9.10 15.95 -7.13
N GLN A 187 -7.76 15.98 -7.01
CA GLN A 187 -6.93 17.13 -7.41
C GLN A 187 -6.73 17.25 -8.92
N THR A 188 -6.88 16.17 -9.68
CA THR A 188 -6.86 16.23 -11.15
C THR A 188 -8.03 17.03 -11.74
N ASN A 189 -9.05 17.35 -10.94
CA ASN A 189 -10.20 18.14 -11.38
C ASN A 189 -10.06 19.65 -11.13
N ASN A 190 -9.09 20.12 -10.33
CA ASN A 190 -8.97 21.54 -9.96
C ASN A 190 -7.52 22.07 -9.87
N ALA A 191 -6.54 21.37 -10.42
CA ALA A 191 -5.22 21.92 -10.71
C ALA A 191 -4.90 21.67 -12.18
N SER A 192 -4.63 22.76 -12.91
CA SER A 192 -4.16 22.77 -14.29
C SER A 192 -3.08 21.72 -14.53
N ASP A 193 -3.29 20.80 -15.48
CA ASP A 193 -2.37 20.00 -16.33
C ASP A 193 -0.98 19.52 -15.82
N ARG A 194 -0.62 19.73 -14.54
CA ARG A 194 0.75 19.54 -14.01
C ARG A 194 0.92 18.22 -13.29
N LEU A 195 -0.15 17.59 -12.82
CA LEU A 195 -0.11 16.23 -12.28
C LEU A 195 -0.93 15.30 -13.18
N SER A 196 -0.25 14.43 -13.90
CA SER A 196 -0.85 13.42 -14.76
C SER A 196 -0.72 12.03 -14.15
N ILE A 197 -1.84 11.32 -13.99
CA ILE A 197 -1.87 9.96 -13.46
C ILE A 197 -1.96 8.97 -14.62
N PHE A 198 -0.92 8.16 -14.80
CA PHE A 198 -0.84 7.11 -15.81
C PHE A 198 -1.15 5.76 -15.17
N ALA A 199 -2.44 5.51 -14.95
CA ALA A 199 -2.93 4.23 -14.43
C ALA A 199 -2.98 3.15 -15.52
N GLY A 200 -2.70 1.91 -15.15
CA GLY A 200 -2.55 0.80 -16.09
C GLY A 200 -1.19 0.73 -16.79
N HIS A 201 -0.20 1.50 -16.36
CA HIS A 201 1.17 1.50 -16.89
C HIS A 201 2.10 0.76 -15.93
N GLU A 202 2.57 -0.42 -16.34
CA GLU A 202 3.55 -1.19 -15.58
C GLU A 202 4.97 -0.73 -15.92
N ALA A 203 5.72 -0.25 -14.94
CA ALA A 203 7.12 0.12 -15.13
C ALA A 203 8.00 -1.12 -15.31
N LEU A 204 8.80 -1.09 -16.37
CA LEU A 204 9.66 -2.20 -16.77
C LEU A 204 11.11 -1.95 -16.38
N LEU A 205 11.63 -0.77 -16.72
CA LEU A 205 13.04 -0.43 -16.59
C LEU A 205 13.23 1.07 -16.34
N ILE A 206 14.24 1.40 -15.57
CA ILE A 206 14.79 2.74 -15.41
C ILE A 206 16.02 2.82 -16.30
N HIS A 207 16.07 3.84 -17.16
CA HIS A 207 17.20 4.07 -18.05
C HIS A 207 18.10 5.16 -17.49
N THR A 208 19.39 4.87 -17.47
CA THR A 208 20.45 5.81 -17.12
C THR A 208 21.18 6.28 -18.38
N ASP A 209 21.90 7.39 -18.29
CA ASP A 209 22.93 7.70 -19.28
C ASP A 209 24.17 6.79 -19.12
N SER A 210 25.03 6.84 -20.14
CA SER A 210 26.29 6.07 -20.22
C SER A 210 27.41 6.73 -19.41
N GLY A 211 27.18 6.94 -18.12
CA GLY A 211 28.20 7.40 -17.17
C GLY A 211 29.06 6.24 -16.65
N ALA A 212 30.36 6.47 -16.45
CA ALA A 212 31.24 5.48 -15.84
C ALA A 212 31.24 5.63 -14.31
N GLY A 213 31.25 4.51 -13.57
CA GLY A 213 31.35 4.51 -12.11
C GLY A 213 30.10 5.07 -11.42
N ARG A 214 30.25 6.13 -10.62
CA ARG A 214 29.14 6.80 -9.90
C ARG A 214 28.57 8.02 -10.63
N ASP A 215 29.10 8.36 -11.80
CA ASP A 215 28.76 9.58 -12.54
C ASP A 215 27.72 9.31 -13.64
N TRP A 216 26.66 8.59 -13.28
CA TRP A 216 25.51 8.33 -14.15
C TRP A 216 24.26 9.03 -13.60
N ARG A 217 23.32 9.34 -14.49
CA ARG A 217 22.03 9.96 -14.16
C ARG A 217 20.87 9.15 -14.72
N VAL A 218 19.81 9.04 -13.94
CA VAL A 218 18.52 8.53 -14.43
C VAL A 218 17.96 9.52 -15.44
N ARG A 219 17.42 9.01 -16.56
CA ARG A 219 16.84 9.82 -17.64
C ARG A 219 15.37 9.55 -17.87
N SER A 220 14.98 8.29 -17.84
CA SER A 220 13.60 7.91 -18.16
C SER A 220 13.18 6.61 -17.50
N VAL A 221 11.87 6.40 -17.46
CA VAL A 221 11.24 5.13 -17.08
C VAL A 221 10.53 4.57 -18.30
N LEU A 222 10.86 3.34 -18.67
CA LEU A 222 10.12 2.56 -19.66
C LEU A 222 8.96 1.86 -18.96
N THR A 223 7.77 1.98 -19.53
CA THR A 223 6.55 1.34 -19.03
C THR A 223 5.82 0.64 -20.16
N ARG A 224 4.87 -0.22 -19.82
CA ARG A 224 3.93 -0.83 -20.75
C ARG A 224 2.51 -0.64 -20.26
N ASP A 225 1.64 -0.13 -21.13
CA ASP A 225 0.22 0.01 -20.80
C ASP A 225 -0.55 -1.31 -20.95
N ARG A 226 -1.83 -1.30 -20.59
CA ARG A 226 -2.71 -2.48 -20.68
C ARG A 226 -2.94 -3.00 -22.08
N SER A 227 -2.75 -2.17 -23.10
CA SER A 227 -2.85 -2.57 -24.51
C SER A 227 -1.55 -3.23 -25.01
N GLY A 228 -0.50 -3.22 -24.19
CA GLY A 228 0.82 -3.76 -24.53
C GLY A 228 1.75 -2.75 -25.20
N VAL A 229 1.33 -1.49 -25.33
CA VAL A 229 2.14 -0.43 -25.92
C VAL A 229 3.16 0.07 -24.90
N GLU A 230 4.40 0.24 -25.35
CA GLU A 230 5.48 0.76 -24.52
C GLU A 230 5.53 2.28 -24.55
N HIS A 231 5.73 2.87 -23.38
CA HIS A 231 5.84 4.32 -23.18
C HIS A 231 7.11 4.65 -22.41
N ARG A 232 7.77 5.72 -22.80
CA ARG A 232 8.97 6.25 -22.16
C ARG A 232 8.68 7.61 -21.54
N PHE A 233 8.75 7.67 -20.21
CA PHE A 233 8.58 8.88 -19.45
C PHE A 233 9.94 9.45 -19.09
N PHE A 234 10.31 10.59 -19.69
CA PHE A 234 11.54 11.31 -19.36
C PHE A 234 11.33 12.21 -18.14
N ALA A 235 12.31 12.22 -17.24
CA ALA A 235 12.35 13.09 -16.08
C ALA A 235 13.40 14.19 -16.30
N GLY A 236 12.98 15.46 -16.24
CA GLY A 236 13.86 16.63 -16.31
C GLY A 236 14.65 16.85 -15.02
N THR A 237 14.07 16.47 -13.88
CA THR A 237 14.63 16.64 -12.55
C THR A 237 14.94 15.28 -11.91
N GLU A 238 13.92 14.50 -11.55
CA GLU A 238 14.11 13.25 -10.80
C GLU A 238 13.11 12.15 -11.17
N VAL A 239 13.59 10.90 -11.05
CA VAL A 239 12.74 9.72 -11.00
C VAL A 239 12.65 9.24 -9.56
N ILE A 240 11.43 9.14 -9.05
CA ILE A 240 11.15 8.72 -7.67
C ILE A 240 10.53 7.33 -7.69
N VAL A 241 11.21 6.35 -7.09
CA VAL A 241 10.74 4.95 -7.05
C VAL A 241 9.91 4.70 -5.79
N ALA A 242 8.59 4.56 -5.97
CA ALA A 242 7.60 4.37 -4.90
C ALA A 242 6.75 3.09 -5.08
N CYS A 243 7.33 2.04 -5.69
CA CYS A 243 6.69 0.75 -5.98
C CYS A 243 6.53 -0.19 -4.75
N GLY A 244 6.70 0.35 -3.53
CA GLY A 244 6.64 -0.40 -2.27
C GLY A 244 7.84 -1.33 -2.03
N ALA A 245 7.89 -1.94 -0.85
CA ALA A 245 9.04 -2.73 -0.38
C ALA A 245 9.37 -3.97 -1.25
N ILE A 246 8.44 -4.40 -2.11
CA ILE A 246 8.64 -5.53 -3.04
C ILE A 246 8.92 -5.03 -4.46
N GLY A 247 8.12 -4.10 -4.98
CA GLY A 247 8.25 -3.62 -6.35
C GLY A 247 9.45 -2.71 -6.58
N SER A 248 9.81 -1.86 -5.60
CA SER A 248 10.95 -0.95 -5.73
C SER A 248 12.28 -1.67 -5.95
N PRO A 249 12.69 -2.66 -5.11
CA PRO A 249 13.92 -3.38 -5.37
C PRO A 249 13.86 -4.20 -6.66
N ALA A 250 12.70 -4.77 -7.02
CA ALA A 250 12.55 -5.52 -8.27
C ALA A 250 12.79 -4.64 -9.50
N LEU A 251 12.22 -3.43 -9.54
CA LEU A 251 12.44 -2.48 -10.63
C LEU A 251 13.90 -2.03 -10.72
N LEU A 252 14.53 -1.72 -9.58
CA LEU A 252 15.94 -1.32 -9.55
C LEU A 252 16.87 -2.44 -10.06
N LEU A 253 16.63 -3.68 -9.63
CA LEU A 253 17.39 -4.85 -10.08
C LEU A 253 17.18 -5.13 -11.58
N ALA A 254 15.93 -5.08 -12.06
CA ALA A 254 15.62 -5.23 -13.49
C ALA A 254 16.33 -4.16 -14.34
N SER A 255 16.52 -2.96 -13.77
CA SER A 255 17.20 -1.84 -14.40
C SER A 255 18.73 -1.91 -14.32
N GLY A 256 19.29 -2.99 -13.75
CA GLY A 256 20.74 -3.13 -13.59
C GLY A 256 21.35 -2.28 -12.48
N LEU A 257 20.54 -1.66 -11.62
CA LEU A 257 21.00 -0.75 -10.55
C LEU A 257 21.32 -1.47 -9.24
N GLY A 258 21.56 -2.78 -9.29
CA GLY A 258 21.73 -3.66 -8.13
C GLY A 258 23.11 -3.67 -7.48
N GLU A 259 24.15 -3.26 -8.21
CA GLU A 259 25.54 -3.32 -7.75
C GLU A 259 25.90 -2.11 -6.88
N SER A 260 25.63 -2.18 -5.58
CA SER A 260 26.00 -1.14 -4.61
C SER A 260 26.54 -1.73 -3.30
N LEU A 261 27.15 -0.90 -2.45
CA LEU A 261 27.67 -1.27 -1.12
C LEU A 261 26.61 -1.84 -0.16
N ARG A 262 25.31 -1.66 -0.46
CA ARG A 262 24.20 -2.36 0.20
C ARG A 262 23.40 -3.16 -0.85
N PRO A 263 23.27 -4.48 -0.70
CA PRO A 263 22.58 -5.28 -1.70
C PRO A 263 21.08 -4.95 -1.72
N ILE A 264 20.59 -4.51 -2.89
CA ILE A 264 19.17 -4.20 -3.13
C ILE A 264 18.35 -5.49 -3.04
N GLY A 265 17.19 -5.41 -2.39
CA GLY A 265 16.32 -6.57 -2.16
C GLY A 265 16.68 -7.40 -0.92
N CYS A 266 17.78 -7.07 -0.22
CA CYS A 266 18.09 -7.65 1.09
C CYS A 266 17.43 -6.88 2.24
N HIS A 267 17.50 -7.45 3.44
CA HIS A 267 16.97 -6.85 4.68
C HIS A 267 15.46 -6.58 4.66
N LEU A 268 14.72 -7.43 3.93
CA LEU A 268 13.26 -7.41 3.96
C LEU A 268 12.76 -7.77 5.37
N GLN A 269 11.92 -6.90 5.92
CA GLN A 269 11.27 -7.08 7.22
C GLN A 269 9.76 -7.05 7.02
N ASP A 270 9.05 -7.89 7.76
CA ASP A 270 7.59 -7.88 7.87
C ASP A 270 7.19 -8.39 9.26
N HIS A 271 5.94 -8.18 9.66
CA HIS A 271 5.39 -8.70 10.90
C HIS A 271 4.65 -10.01 10.64
N LEU A 272 5.12 -11.09 11.28
CA LEU A 272 4.46 -12.38 11.18
C LEU A 272 3.13 -12.37 11.95
N VAL A 273 2.04 -12.70 11.26
CA VAL A 273 0.71 -12.83 11.86
C VAL A 273 0.33 -14.29 11.98
N TYR A 274 0.01 -14.73 13.21
CA TYR A 274 -0.52 -16.05 13.50
C TYR A 274 -1.88 -15.93 14.20
N PRO A 275 -3.00 -16.18 13.50
CA PRO A 275 -4.33 -16.03 14.09
C PRO A 275 -4.63 -17.17 15.07
N ILE A 276 -5.07 -16.83 16.28
CA ILE A 276 -5.65 -17.79 17.24
C ILE A 276 -7.17 -17.62 17.19
N ILE A 277 -7.88 -18.70 16.86
CA ILE A 277 -9.32 -18.68 16.61
C ILE A 277 -10.04 -19.35 17.77
N TYR A 278 -11.01 -18.65 18.35
CA TYR A 278 -11.87 -19.15 19.42
C TYR A 278 -13.32 -19.27 18.94
N GLN A 279 -14.02 -20.29 19.43
CA GLN A 279 -15.46 -20.44 19.21
C GLN A 279 -16.22 -19.74 20.34
N HIS A 280 -17.15 -18.85 19.99
CA HIS A 280 -18.05 -18.25 20.98
C HIS A 280 -19.11 -19.26 21.43
N LYS A 281 -19.42 -19.29 22.74
CA LYS A 281 -20.41 -20.23 23.31
C LYS A 281 -21.83 -19.94 22.82
N THR A 282 -22.14 -18.67 22.55
CA THR A 282 -23.40 -18.21 21.95
C THR A 282 -23.13 -17.62 20.57
N LEU A 283 -23.81 -18.08 19.51
CA LEU A 283 -23.65 -17.43 18.22
C LEU A 283 -24.27 -16.02 18.31
N PRO A 284 -23.55 -14.95 17.92
CA PRO A 284 -24.20 -13.65 17.74
C PRO A 284 -25.35 -13.84 16.75
N ALA A 285 -26.50 -13.24 17.03
CA ALA A 285 -27.62 -13.22 16.09
C ALA A 285 -27.21 -12.35 14.89
N PHE A 286 -26.46 -12.93 13.95
CA PHE A 286 -26.24 -12.27 12.66
C PHE A 286 -27.61 -12.16 11.98
N PRO A 287 -28.02 -10.95 11.54
CA PRO A 287 -29.22 -10.83 10.73
C PRO A 287 -29.06 -11.75 9.51
N ARG A 288 -29.98 -12.72 9.37
CA ARG A 288 -29.99 -13.75 8.31
C ARG A 288 -29.97 -13.19 6.87
N ARG A 289 -29.98 -11.87 6.69
CA ARG A 289 -30.08 -11.16 5.41
C ARG A 289 -28.77 -11.02 4.62
N PHE A 290 -27.60 -11.21 5.24
CA PHE A 290 -26.36 -11.30 4.46
C PHE A 290 -26.08 -12.76 4.14
N GLY A 291 -26.58 -13.22 2.99
CA GLY A 291 -26.46 -14.59 2.48
C GLY A 291 -25.04 -15.07 2.15
N THR A 292 -24.00 -14.44 2.70
CA THR A 292 -22.62 -14.92 2.61
C THR A 292 -22.15 -15.33 3.98
N ARG A 293 -22.06 -16.64 4.20
CA ARG A 293 -21.41 -17.17 5.40
C ARG A 293 -19.96 -16.69 5.36
N ILE A 294 -19.39 -16.28 6.49
CA ILE A 294 -17.95 -15.93 6.59
C ILE A 294 -17.06 -17.01 5.95
N ARG A 295 -17.46 -18.30 6.05
CA ARG A 295 -16.79 -19.43 5.38
C ARG A 295 -16.63 -19.24 3.85
N ASP A 296 -17.59 -18.57 3.21
CA ASP A 296 -17.62 -18.36 1.77
C ASP A 296 -16.72 -17.19 1.35
N ALA A 297 -16.37 -16.29 2.28
CA ALA A 297 -15.32 -15.28 2.08
C ALA A 297 -13.90 -15.89 2.11
N PHE A 298 -13.73 -17.05 2.78
CA PHE A 298 -12.47 -17.80 2.85
C PHE A 298 -12.40 -19.00 1.88
N ARG A 299 -13.48 -19.31 1.17
CA ARG A 299 -13.45 -20.30 0.09
C ARG A 299 -12.78 -19.70 -1.13
N ARG A 300 -11.51 -20.06 -1.30
CA ARG A 300 -10.75 -19.90 -2.55
C ARG A 300 -11.63 -20.34 -3.73
N GLY A 301 -11.65 -19.54 -4.80
CA GLY A 301 -12.07 -20.03 -6.10
C GLY A 301 -11.34 -21.34 -6.36
N LYS A 302 -12.09 -22.39 -6.71
CA LYS A 302 -11.47 -23.61 -7.25
C LYS A 302 -10.59 -23.17 -8.42
N PRO A 303 -9.35 -23.68 -8.56
CA PRO A 303 -8.62 -23.49 -9.80
C PRO A 303 -9.50 -23.99 -10.95
N SER A 304 -9.65 -23.18 -12.00
CA SER A 304 -10.26 -23.67 -13.24
C SER A 304 -9.52 -24.94 -13.66
N PRO A 305 -10.21 -26.02 -14.02
CA PRO A 305 -9.54 -27.16 -14.62
C PRO A 305 -8.86 -26.64 -15.89
N MET A 306 -7.54 -26.82 -15.96
CA MET A 306 -6.83 -26.70 -17.23
C MET A 306 -7.55 -27.62 -18.22
N HIS A 307 -8.07 -27.05 -19.28
CA HIS A 307 -8.53 -27.83 -20.41
C HIS A 307 -7.32 -28.55 -20.99
N SER A 308 -7.22 -29.84 -20.73
CA SER A 308 -6.47 -30.76 -21.57
C SER A 308 -7.33 -31.02 -22.81
N ASN A 309 -6.92 -30.41 -23.93
CA ASN A 309 -6.85 -31.00 -25.26
C ASN A 309 -6.18 -30.00 -26.20
#